data_AF-A0A1S3JPA4-F1
#
_entry.id   AF-A0A1S3JPA4-F1
#
_cell.length_a   1.000
_cell.length_b   1.000
_cell.length_c   1.000
_cell.angle_alpha   90.00
_cell.angle_beta   90.00
_cell.angle_gamma   90.00
#
_symmetry.space_group_name_H-M   'P 1'
#
loop_
_entity.id
_entity.type
_entity.pdbx_description
1 polymer ?
#
loop_
_entity_poly.entity_id
_entity_poly.type
_entity_poly.pdbx_seq_one_letter_code
_entity_poly.pdbx_strand_id
1 'polypeptide(L)'
;MSFQWTFIATFLYVEIFLVVLLLLPFISPTTWQKLFKSRFLMIITSYANYYFTVFIVILMVVFGDSIREVYKYNISKESLDIKTSQAATLEHVHMRLFRAQRNFYIAGMSLFLLVVLKRLVVLISAAATLTAQRDVALKQAENTSAHAKKLMEEADTKKANKDNEEKDEERKRTSSASDKLEEELKRVKEDLEKSESELEQSKRDLQTLKKQASATNNEYDRLLKEHAELQAKLESGGEDKKDL
;
A
#
# COMPACT_ATOMS: atom_id res chain seq x y z
N MET A 1 -12.63 -68.61 -2.19
CA MET A 1 -12.23 -67.79 -1.02
C MET A 1 -13.50 -67.43 -0.25
N SER A 2 -13.44 -67.28 1.08
CA SER A 2 -14.63 -66.82 1.83
C SER A 2 -15.06 -65.44 1.33
N PHE A 3 -16.37 -65.16 1.34
CA PHE A 3 -16.93 -63.86 0.94
C PHE A 3 -16.28 -62.70 1.70
N GLN A 4 -15.96 -62.90 2.99
CA GLN A 4 -15.26 -61.91 3.83
C GLN A 4 -13.91 -61.47 3.23
N TRP A 5 -13.06 -62.42 2.85
CA TRP A 5 -11.73 -62.11 2.31
C TRP A 5 -11.77 -61.48 0.93
N THR A 6 -12.81 -61.78 0.16
CA THR A 6 -13.04 -61.15 -1.15
C THR A 6 -13.44 -59.68 -0.95
N PHE A 7 -14.29 -59.39 0.04
CA PHE A 7 -14.66 -58.02 0.38
C PHE A 7 -13.46 -57.18 0.82
N ILE A 8 -12.61 -57.72 1.70
CA ILE A 8 -11.39 -57.02 2.17
C ILE A 8 -10.40 -56.82 1.01
N ALA A 9 -10.25 -57.79 0.11
CA ALA A 9 -9.40 -57.66 -1.07
C ALA A 9 -9.91 -56.57 -2.03
N THR A 10 -11.22 -56.52 -2.29
CA THR A 10 -11.83 -55.45 -3.10
C THR A 10 -11.58 -54.09 -2.47
N PHE A 11 -11.74 -53.99 -1.15
CA PHE A 11 -11.47 -52.77 -0.42
C PHE A 11 -9.99 -52.35 -0.56
N LEU A 12 -9.04 -53.27 -0.38
CA LEU A 12 -7.62 -53.03 -0.60
C LEU A 12 -7.32 -52.51 -2.01
N TYR A 13 -7.95 -53.07 -3.05
CA TYR A 13 -7.76 -52.59 -4.42
C TYR A 13 -8.27 -51.16 -4.62
N VAL A 14 -9.41 -50.82 -4.01
CA VAL A 14 -9.91 -49.45 -4.01
C VAL A 14 -8.95 -48.51 -3.28
N GLU A 15 -8.40 -48.91 -2.14
CA GLU A 15 -7.40 -48.11 -1.42
C GLU A 15 -6.15 -47.87 -2.23
N ILE A 16 -5.59 -48.91 -2.86
CA ILE A 16 -4.42 -48.78 -3.73
C ILE A 16 -4.71 -47.81 -4.86
N PHE A 17 -5.86 -47.97 -5.53
CA PHE A 17 -6.26 -47.08 -6.61
C PHE A 17 -6.36 -45.61 -6.14
N LEU A 18 -7.01 -45.38 -4.99
CA LEU A 18 -7.13 -44.03 -4.43
C LEU A 18 -5.78 -43.45 -4.04
N VAL A 19 -4.90 -44.21 -3.37
CA VAL A 19 -3.56 -43.76 -2.98
C VAL A 19 -2.72 -43.40 -4.21
N VAL A 20 -2.72 -44.24 -5.24
CA VAL A 20 -2.02 -43.95 -6.49
C VAL A 20 -2.58 -42.68 -7.13
N LEU A 21 -3.91 -42.56 -7.21
CA LEU A 21 -4.58 -41.38 -7.77
C LEU A 21 -4.27 -40.10 -6.98
N LEU A 22 -4.14 -40.19 -5.65
CA LEU A 22 -3.78 -39.07 -4.76
C LEU A 22 -2.28 -38.72 -4.80
N LEU A 23 -1.41 -39.70 -5.11
CA LEU A 23 0.04 -39.50 -5.25
C LEU A 23 0.45 -38.95 -6.62
N LEU A 24 -0.41 -39.08 -7.63
CA LEU A 24 -0.07 -38.61 -8.98
C LEU A 24 0.12 -37.08 -8.99
N PRO A 25 1.26 -36.58 -9.48
CA PRO A 25 1.55 -35.15 -9.56
C PRO A 25 0.68 -34.41 -10.59
N PHE A 26 -0.15 -35.13 -11.33
CA PHE A 26 -0.99 -34.59 -12.41
C PHE A 26 -2.16 -33.75 -11.89
N ILE A 27 -2.62 -33.99 -10.66
CA ILE A 27 -3.76 -33.26 -10.09
C ILE A 27 -3.25 -32.25 -9.08
N SER A 28 -3.46 -30.96 -9.35
CA SER A 28 -3.00 -29.89 -8.46
C SER A 28 -3.75 -29.92 -7.11
N PRO A 29 -3.11 -29.47 -6.01
CA PRO A 29 -3.78 -29.31 -4.72
C PRO A 29 -5.03 -28.42 -4.79
N THR A 30 -5.08 -27.46 -5.72
CA THR A 30 -6.22 -26.57 -5.92
C THR A 30 -7.41 -27.26 -6.58
N THR A 31 -7.19 -28.21 -7.50
CA THR A 31 -8.27 -29.07 -8.03
C THR A 31 -8.82 -30.00 -6.97
N TRP A 32 -7.95 -30.61 -6.15
CA TRP A 32 -8.37 -31.39 -4.99
C TRP A 32 -9.15 -30.55 -3.99
N GLN A 33 -8.76 -29.30 -3.76
CA GLN A 33 -9.50 -28.38 -2.90
C GLN A 33 -10.94 -28.16 -3.35
N LYS A 34 -11.14 -27.96 -4.66
CA LYS A 34 -12.47 -27.75 -5.23
C LYS A 34 -13.34 -28.99 -5.09
N LEU A 35 -12.76 -30.17 -5.30
CA LEU A 35 -13.43 -31.44 -5.06
C LEU A 35 -13.76 -31.60 -3.56
N PHE A 36 -12.77 -31.47 -2.67
CA PHE A 36 -12.93 -31.65 -1.21
C PHE A 36 -13.85 -30.61 -0.56
N LYS A 37 -13.91 -29.38 -1.07
CA LYS A 37 -14.88 -28.36 -0.63
C LYS A 37 -16.26 -28.49 -1.25
N SER A 38 -16.47 -29.38 -2.22
CA SER A 38 -17.81 -29.65 -2.73
C SER A 38 -18.71 -30.09 -1.59
N ARG A 39 -19.98 -29.65 -1.60
CA ARG A 39 -20.97 -29.94 -0.54
C ARG A 39 -21.07 -31.43 -0.22
N PHE A 40 -20.87 -32.28 -1.23
CA PHE A 40 -20.83 -33.73 -1.11
C PHE A 40 -19.65 -34.24 -0.26
N LEU A 41 -18.43 -33.76 -0.50
CA LEU A 41 -17.24 -34.18 0.26
C LEU A 41 -17.18 -33.55 1.65
N MET A 42 -17.81 -32.39 1.88
CA MET A 42 -17.91 -31.79 3.21
C MET A 42 -18.80 -32.60 4.16
N ILE A 43 -19.93 -33.13 3.66
CA ILE A 43 -20.79 -34.04 4.41
C ILE A 43 -20.04 -35.35 4.70
N ILE A 44 -19.36 -35.90 3.69
CA ILE A 44 -18.55 -37.10 3.84
C ILE A 44 -17.45 -36.89 4.88
N THR A 45 -16.66 -35.82 4.81
CA THR A 45 -15.54 -35.58 5.74
C THR A 45 -15.96 -35.38 7.19
N SER A 46 -17.10 -34.75 7.44
CA SER A 46 -17.63 -34.53 8.81
C SER A 46 -17.91 -35.85 9.53
N TYR A 47 -18.57 -36.79 8.85
CA TYR A 47 -18.84 -38.12 9.42
C TYR A 47 -17.73 -39.14 9.15
N ALA A 48 -16.85 -38.89 8.17
CA ALA A 48 -15.80 -39.80 7.76
C ALA A 48 -14.82 -40.08 8.90
N ASN A 49 -14.48 -39.10 9.74
CA ASN A 49 -13.56 -39.36 10.87
C ASN A 49 -14.11 -40.42 11.83
N TYR A 50 -15.42 -40.40 12.10
CA TYR A 50 -16.07 -41.41 12.91
C TYR A 50 -16.09 -42.77 12.19
N TYR A 51 -16.56 -42.80 10.93
CA TYR A 51 -16.59 -44.04 10.13
C TYR A 51 -15.19 -44.66 9.93
N PHE A 52 -14.16 -43.87 9.64
CA PHE A 52 -12.77 -44.31 9.54
C PHE A 52 -12.27 -44.93 10.84
N THR A 53 -12.65 -44.37 11.98
CA THR A 53 -12.24 -44.90 13.30
C THR A 53 -12.96 -46.21 13.62
N VAL A 54 -14.24 -46.34 13.29
CA VAL A 54 -14.93 -47.63 13.43
C VAL A 54 -14.33 -48.67 12.48
N PHE A 55 -14.03 -48.27 11.24
CA PHE A 55 -13.49 -49.15 10.21
C PHE A 55 -12.07 -49.64 10.54
N ILE A 56 -11.22 -48.79 11.14
CA ILE A 56 -9.88 -49.20 11.58
C ILE A 56 -9.94 -50.23 12.71
N VAL A 57 -10.91 -50.11 13.61
CA VAL A 57 -11.13 -51.09 14.69
C VAL A 57 -11.57 -52.43 14.10
N ILE A 58 -12.48 -52.42 13.13
CA ILE A 58 -12.91 -53.63 12.42
C ILE A 58 -11.72 -54.30 11.71
N LEU A 59 -10.92 -53.54 10.97
CA LEU A 59 -9.71 -54.05 10.32
C LEU A 59 -8.68 -54.59 11.32
N MET A 60 -8.50 -53.94 12.48
CA MET A 60 -7.64 -54.43 13.56
C MET A 60 -8.11 -55.79 14.09
N VAL A 61 -9.42 -55.98 14.27
CA VAL A 61 -9.99 -57.28 14.70
C VAL A 61 -9.75 -58.34 13.64
N VAL A 62 -10.02 -58.06 12.36
CA VAL A 62 -9.79 -59.00 11.25
C VAL A 62 -8.30 -59.32 11.07
N PHE A 63 -7.44 -58.32 11.24
CA PHE A 63 -5.98 -58.50 11.20
C PHE A 63 -5.50 -59.36 12.37
N GLY A 64 -6.03 -59.15 13.57
CA GLY A 64 -5.77 -59.99 14.74
C GLY A 64 -6.23 -61.44 14.53
N ASP A 65 -7.41 -61.64 13.95
CA ASP A 65 -7.91 -62.97 13.57
C ASP A 65 -6.99 -63.64 12.53
N SER A 66 -6.50 -62.87 11.55
CA SER A 66 -5.53 -63.35 10.55
C SER A 66 -4.22 -63.81 11.19
N ILE A 67 -3.70 -63.05 12.16
CA ILE A 67 -2.47 -63.41 12.91
C ILE A 67 -2.70 -64.71 13.67
N ARG A 68 -3.82 -64.81 14.39
CA ARG A 68 -4.20 -66.00 15.14
C ARG A 68 -4.32 -67.21 14.20
N GLU A 69 -4.94 -67.04 13.04
CA GLU A 69 -5.14 -68.10 12.05
C GLU A 69 -3.79 -68.58 11.47
N VAL A 70 -2.89 -67.66 11.11
CA VAL A 70 -1.53 -67.99 10.65
C VAL A 70 -0.76 -68.75 11.74
N TYR A 71 -0.76 -68.25 12.97
CA TYR A 71 -0.06 -68.87 14.09
C TYR A 71 -0.58 -70.28 14.40
N LYS A 72 -1.91 -70.45 14.42
CA LYS A 72 -2.57 -71.75 14.63
C LYS A 72 -2.15 -72.78 13.59
N TYR A 73 -2.15 -72.41 12.30
CA TYR A 73 -1.76 -73.34 11.24
C TYR A 73 -0.25 -73.59 11.21
N ASN A 74 0.57 -72.65 11.67
CA ASN A 74 2.02 -72.84 11.78
C ASN A 74 2.37 -73.87 12.87
N ILE A 75 1.76 -73.77 14.06
CA ILE A 75 1.91 -74.79 15.13
C ILE A 75 1.36 -76.15 14.70
N SER A 76 0.21 -76.16 14.01
CA SER A 76 -0.38 -77.40 13.51
C SER A 76 0.53 -78.08 12.47
N LYS A 77 1.27 -77.32 11.67
CA LYS A 77 2.26 -77.85 10.73
C LYS A 77 3.44 -78.52 11.45
N GLU A 78 4.02 -77.85 12.45
CA GLU A 78 5.16 -78.38 13.22
C GLU A 78 4.81 -79.68 13.98
N SER A 79 3.63 -79.72 14.60
CA SER A 79 3.17 -80.91 15.33
C SER A 79 2.83 -82.11 14.44
N LEU A 80 2.44 -81.89 13.18
CA LEU A 80 2.16 -82.95 12.20
C LEU A 80 3.43 -83.50 11.56
N ASP A 81 4.43 -82.64 11.30
CA ASP A 81 5.75 -83.03 10.79
C ASP A 81 6.48 -83.99 11.77
N ILE A 82 6.25 -83.81 13.07
CA ILE A 82 6.83 -84.65 14.14
C ILE A 82 6.10 -86.02 14.29
N LYS A 83 4.82 -86.13 13.89
CA LYS A 83 3.98 -87.28 14.29
C LYS A 83 3.71 -88.35 13.23
N THR A 84 3.58 -88.08 11.92
CA THR A 84 3.24 -89.17 10.96
C THR A 84 3.52 -88.82 9.48
N SER A 85 3.99 -89.84 8.73
CA SER A 85 4.27 -89.95 7.29
C SER A 85 3.04 -89.91 6.35
N GLN A 86 2.00 -89.13 6.65
CA GLN A 86 0.80 -89.07 5.82
C GLN A 86 0.84 -87.82 4.93
N ALA A 87 1.47 -87.94 3.75
CA ALA A 87 1.68 -86.84 2.81
C ALA A 87 0.40 -86.05 2.49
N ALA A 88 -0.76 -86.71 2.38
CA ALA A 88 -2.04 -86.08 2.07
C ALA A 88 -2.54 -85.10 3.17
N THR A 89 -2.29 -85.37 4.46
CA THR A 89 -2.72 -84.47 5.55
C THR A 89 -1.79 -83.27 5.68
N LEU A 90 -0.50 -83.48 5.44
CA LEU A 90 0.50 -82.41 5.36
C LEU A 90 0.18 -81.44 4.22
N GLU A 91 -0.15 -81.94 3.02
CA GLU A 91 -0.54 -81.11 1.88
C GLU A 91 -1.76 -80.22 2.18
N HIS A 92 -2.78 -80.76 2.86
CA HIS A 92 -3.95 -79.98 3.26
C HIS A 92 -3.61 -78.86 4.27
N VAL A 93 -2.68 -79.10 5.19
CA VAL A 93 -2.22 -78.08 6.15
C VAL A 93 -1.39 -77.01 5.45
N HIS A 94 -0.50 -77.38 4.53
CA HIS A 94 0.24 -76.44 3.69
C HIS A 94 -0.69 -75.52 2.89
N MET A 95 -1.75 -76.07 2.29
CA MET A 95 -2.72 -75.29 1.53
C MET A 95 -3.49 -74.28 2.40
N ARG A 96 -3.82 -74.65 3.65
CA ARG A 96 -4.49 -73.75 4.62
C ARG A 96 -3.54 -72.69 5.15
N LEU A 97 -2.28 -73.02 5.40
CA LEU A 97 -1.26 -72.07 5.83
C LEU A 97 -1.02 -71.00 4.76
N PHE A 98 -0.87 -71.38 3.50
CA PHE A 98 -0.72 -70.43 2.39
C PHE A 98 -1.92 -69.49 2.27
N ARG A 99 -3.14 -70.02 2.46
CA ARG A 99 -4.36 -69.22 2.48
C ARG A 99 -4.37 -68.20 3.62
N ALA A 100 -3.98 -68.62 4.83
CA ALA A 100 -3.90 -67.76 6.00
C ALA A 100 -2.83 -66.66 5.84
N GLN A 101 -1.65 -67.01 5.33
CA GLN A 101 -0.57 -66.05 5.05
C GLN A 101 -1.01 -64.96 4.08
N ARG A 102 -1.64 -65.33 2.96
CA ARG A 102 -2.16 -64.38 1.99
C ARG A 102 -3.24 -63.47 2.58
N ASN A 103 -4.16 -64.02 3.38
CA ASN A 103 -5.21 -63.25 4.04
C ASN A 103 -4.63 -62.26 5.06
N PHE A 104 -3.59 -62.67 5.80
CA PHE A 104 -2.82 -61.80 6.70
C PHE A 104 -2.19 -60.62 5.95
N TYR A 105 -1.55 -60.86 4.80
CA TYR A 105 -0.99 -59.76 4.00
C TYR A 105 -2.06 -58.81 3.47
N ILE A 106 -3.20 -59.33 3.02
CA ILE A 106 -4.32 -58.50 2.53
C ILE A 106 -4.86 -57.61 3.66
N ALA A 107 -5.12 -58.18 4.84
CA ALA A 107 -5.61 -57.42 5.99
C ALA A 107 -4.59 -56.39 6.50
N GLY A 108 -3.31 -56.78 6.59
CA GLY A 108 -2.23 -55.89 7.04
C GLY A 108 -1.97 -54.73 6.09
N MET A 109 -1.93 -55.01 4.78
CA MET A 109 -1.76 -53.96 3.77
C MET A 109 -2.94 -53.00 3.72
N SER A 110 -4.16 -53.50 3.89
CA SER A 110 -5.35 -52.65 3.90
C SER A 110 -5.35 -51.72 5.11
N LEU A 111 -5.06 -52.27 6.30
CA LEU A 111 -4.93 -51.46 7.52
C LEU A 111 -3.86 -50.38 7.38
N PHE A 112 -2.70 -50.72 6.83
CA PHE A 112 -1.63 -49.76 6.58
C PHE A 112 -2.04 -48.68 5.58
N LEU A 113 -2.58 -49.06 4.42
CA LEU A 113 -2.99 -48.13 3.37
C LEU A 113 -4.14 -47.23 3.83
N LEU A 114 -5.05 -47.70 4.68
CA LEU A 114 -6.11 -46.86 5.25
C LEU A 114 -5.54 -45.68 6.04
N VAL A 115 -4.53 -45.94 6.88
CA VAL A 115 -3.86 -44.91 7.68
C VAL A 115 -3.11 -43.93 6.78
N VAL A 116 -2.40 -44.45 5.77
CA VAL A 116 -1.70 -43.65 4.77
C VAL A 116 -2.68 -42.76 4.00
N LEU A 117 -3.80 -43.32 3.52
CA LEU A 117 -4.85 -42.61 2.80
C LEU A 117 -5.42 -41.47 3.65
N LYS A 118 -5.77 -41.74 4.93
CA LYS A 118 -6.24 -40.71 5.86
C LYS A 118 -5.21 -39.58 5.99
N ARG A 119 -3.93 -39.93 6.17
CA ARG A 119 -2.85 -38.95 6.29
C ARG A 119 -2.70 -38.12 5.01
N LEU A 120 -2.74 -38.74 3.84
CA LEU A 120 -2.65 -38.07 2.53
C LEU A 120 -3.80 -37.09 2.32
N VAL A 121 -5.04 -37.50 2.59
CA VAL A 121 -6.22 -36.64 2.43
C VAL A 121 -6.12 -35.39 3.33
N VAL A 122 -5.70 -35.56 4.58
CA VAL A 122 -5.50 -34.43 5.51
C VAL A 122 -4.38 -33.51 5.02
N LEU A 123 -3.24 -34.07 4.59
CA LEU A 123 -2.11 -33.28 4.10
C LEU A 123 -2.45 -32.50 2.83
N ILE A 124 -3.13 -33.13 1.88
CA ILE A 124 -3.55 -32.48 0.62
C ILE A 124 -4.57 -31.38 0.91
N SER A 125 -5.53 -31.65 1.81
CA SER A 125 -6.51 -30.63 2.24
C SER A 125 -5.82 -29.44 2.91
N ALA A 126 -4.85 -29.68 3.79
CA ALA A 126 -4.07 -28.63 4.43
C ALA A 126 -3.25 -27.83 3.39
N ALA A 127 -2.47 -28.50 2.55
CA ALA A 127 -1.67 -27.86 1.50
C ALA A 127 -2.53 -27.00 0.55
N ALA A 128 -3.71 -27.49 0.18
CA ALA A 128 -4.69 -26.75 -0.60
C ALA A 128 -5.20 -25.50 0.13
N THR A 129 -5.57 -25.61 1.41
CA THR A 129 -6.00 -24.44 2.20
C THR A 129 -4.89 -23.40 2.35
N LEU A 130 -3.65 -23.82 2.61
CA LEU A 130 -2.50 -22.92 2.69
C LEU A 130 -2.23 -22.22 1.36
N THR A 131 -2.36 -22.92 0.23
CA THR A 131 -2.17 -22.33 -1.10
C THR A 131 -3.24 -21.26 -1.37
N ALA A 132 -4.50 -21.55 -1.06
CA ALA A 132 -5.58 -20.58 -1.21
C ALA A 132 -5.42 -19.37 -0.26
N GLN A 133 -4.96 -19.58 0.97
CA GLN A 133 -4.67 -18.50 1.92
C GLN A 133 -3.50 -17.64 1.44
N ARG A 134 -2.45 -18.25 0.90
CA ARG A 134 -1.32 -17.53 0.29
C ARG A 134 -1.79 -16.64 -0.86
N ASP A 135 -2.59 -17.17 -1.78
CA ASP A 135 -3.08 -16.40 -2.93
C ASP A 135 -3.96 -15.22 -2.50
N VAL A 136 -4.80 -15.42 -1.47
CA VAL A 136 -5.61 -14.34 -0.89
C VAL A 136 -4.73 -13.31 -0.18
N ALA A 137 -3.73 -13.74 0.59
CA ALA A 137 -2.81 -12.85 1.29
C ALA A 137 -1.98 -12.00 0.32
N LEU A 138 -1.50 -12.59 -0.78
CA LEU A 138 -0.79 -11.86 -1.84
C LEU A 138 -1.69 -10.79 -2.46
N LYS A 139 -2.92 -11.15 -2.85
CA LYS A 139 -3.89 -10.18 -3.39
C LYS A 139 -4.24 -9.08 -2.40
N GLN A 140 -4.34 -9.42 -1.11
CA GLN A 140 -4.61 -8.44 -0.06
C GLN A 140 -3.43 -7.47 0.12
N ALA A 141 -2.19 -7.98 0.07
CA ALA A 141 -0.99 -7.15 0.13
C ALA A 141 -0.87 -6.22 -1.09
N GLU A 142 -1.13 -6.74 -2.29
CA GLU A 142 -1.16 -5.95 -3.53
C GLU A 142 -2.23 -4.86 -3.50
N ASN A 143 -3.46 -5.19 -3.09
CA ASN A 143 -4.54 -4.22 -2.97
C ASN A 143 -4.25 -3.15 -1.91
N THR A 144 -3.69 -3.55 -0.77
CA THR A 144 -3.33 -2.60 0.30
C THR A 144 -2.18 -1.69 -0.14
N SER A 145 -1.18 -2.23 -0.84
CA SER A 145 -0.09 -1.44 -1.41
C SER A 145 -0.58 -0.47 -2.48
N ALA A 146 -1.46 -0.92 -3.38
CA ALA A 146 -2.07 -0.06 -4.38
C ALA A 146 -2.94 1.05 -3.75
N HIS A 147 -3.70 0.73 -2.70
CA HIS A 147 -4.48 1.71 -1.96
C HIS A 147 -3.59 2.71 -1.22
N ALA A 148 -2.53 2.26 -0.56
CA ALA A 148 -1.55 3.13 0.08
C ALA A 148 -0.87 4.05 -0.94
N LYS A 149 -0.49 3.54 -2.11
CA LYS A 149 0.09 4.35 -3.19
C LYS A 149 -0.87 5.43 -3.67
N LYS A 150 -2.14 5.10 -3.88
CA LYS A 150 -3.18 6.08 -4.25
C LYS A 150 -3.35 7.16 -3.19
N LEU A 151 -3.40 6.77 -1.91
CA LEU A 151 -3.47 7.73 -0.80
C LEU A 151 -2.24 8.65 -0.74
N MET A 152 -1.04 8.12 -1.04
CA MET A 152 0.18 8.94 -1.12
C MET A 152 0.13 9.91 -2.30
N GLU A 153 -0.27 9.45 -3.49
CA GLU A 153 -0.46 10.31 -4.68
C GLU A 153 -1.53 11.39 -4.43
N GLU A 154 -2.64 11.07 -3.76
CA GLU A 154 -3.66 12.03 -3.35
C GLU A 154 -3.15 13.04 -2.31
N ALA A 155 -2.31 12.60 -1.37
CA ALA A 155 -1.70 13.49 -0.38
C ALA A 155 -0.70 14.44 -1.04
N ASP A 156 0.11 13.95 -1.98
CA ASP A 156 1.09 14.76 -2.71
C ASP A 156 0.42 15.75 -3.66
N THR A 157 -0.66 15.35 -4.35
CA THR A 157 -1.46 16.28 -5.17
C THR A 157 -2.16 17.33 -4.32
N LYS A 158 -2.71 16.98 -3.15
CA LYS A 158 -3.27 17.97 -2.22
C LYS A 158 -2.21 18.96 -1.72
N LYS A 159 -1.00 18.50 -1.39
CA LYS A 159 0.12 19.37 -1.03
C LYS A 159 0.50 20.29 -2.18
N ALA A 160 0.67 19.74 -3.39
CA ALA A 160 1.01 20.53 -4.58
C ALA A 160 -0.05 21.58 -4.91
N ASN A 161 -1.34 21.26 -4.77
CA ASN A 161 -2.41 22.23 -4.94
C ASN A 161 -2.37 23.33 -3.87
N LYS A 162 -2.14 22.96 -2.60
CA LYS A 162 -2.03 23.93 -1.52
C LYS A 162 -0.83 24.87 -1.71
N ASP A 163 0.32 24.32 -2.10
CA ASP A 163 1.53 25.11 -2.39
C ASP A 163 1.32 26.05 -3.60
N ASN A 164 0.54 25.62 -4.60
CA ASN A 164 0.17 26.47 -5.72
C ASN A 164 -0.82 27.57 -5.31
N GLU A 165 -1.81 27.28 -4.48
CA GLU A 165 -2.75 28.28 -3.95
C GLU A 165 -2.02 29.34 -3.10
N GLU A 166 -1.10 28.94 -2.23
CA GLU A 166 -0.29 29.87 -1.44
C GLU A 166 0.60 30.77 -2.33
N LYS A 167 1.22 30.19 -3.38
CA LYS A 167 2.02 30.97 -4.35
C LYS A 167 1.19 31.93 -5.18
N ASP A 168 -0.05 31.57 -5.54
CA ASP A 168 -0.93 32.41 -6.35
C ASP A 168 -1.48 33.59 -5.52
N GLU A 169 -1.80 33.35 -4.25
CA GLU A 169 -2.12 34.40 -3.27
C GLU A 169 -0.94 35.36 -3.03
N GLU A 170 0.28 34.83 -2.89
CA GLU A 170 1.48 35.65 -2.75
C GLU A 170 1.77 36.48 -4.01
N ARG A 171 1.55 35.92 -5.21
CA ARG A 171 1.62 36.65 -6.48
C ARG A 171 0.63 37.80 -6.57
N LYS A 172 -0.62 37.60 -6.14
CA LYS A 172 -1.64 38.66 -6.10
C LYS A 172 -1.30 39.77 -5.11
N ARG A 173 -0.77 39.41 -3.93
CA ARG A 173 -0.36 40.40 -2.92
C ARG A 173 0.83 41.22 -3.39
N THR A 174 1.81 40.59 -4.01
CA THR A 174 2.99 41.27 -4.56
C THR A 174 2.64 42.15 -5.76
N SER A 175 1.76 41.69 -6.66
CA SER A 175 1.30 42.52 -7.79
C SER A 175 0.52 43.74 -7.30
N SER A 176 -0.44 43.57 -6.40
CA SER A 176 -1.22 44.69 -5.85
C SER A 176 -0.38 45.67 -5.02
N ALA A 177 0.69 45.20 -4.36
CA ALA A 177 1.64 46.08 -3.70
C ALA A 177 2.50 46.86 -4.71
N SER A 178 2.92 46.22 -5.81
CA SER A 178 3.67 46.86 -6.89
C SER A 178 2.85 47.93 -7.60
N ASP A 179 1.57 47.67 -7.89
CA ASP A 179 0.66 48.62 -8.53
C ASP A 179 0.48 49.89 -7.67
N LYS A 180 0.33 49.72 -6.34
CA LYS A 180 0.25 50.84 -5.39
C LYS A 180 1.55 51.65 -5.34
N LEU A 181 2.69 50.97 -5.36
CA LEU A 181 4.01 51.60 -5.39
C LEU A 181 4.23 52.40 -6.68
N GLU A 182 3.77 51.91 -7.83
CA GLU A 182 3.81 52.65 -9.09
C GLU A 182 2.93 53.91 -9.04
N GLU A 183 1.74 53.82 -8.43
CA GLU A 183 0.84 54.97 -8.27
C GLU A 183 1.42 56.04 -7.33
N GLU A 184 2.03 55.63 -6.21
CA GLU A 184 2.75 56.53 -5.30
C GLU A 184 3.97 57.17 -5.97
N LEU A 185 4.77 56.41 -6.72
CA LEU A 185 5.90 56.94 -7.49
C LEU A 185 5.47 57.99 -8.51
N LYS A 186 4.32 57.78 -9.16
CA LYS A 186 3.77 58.73 -10.12
C LYS A 186 3.32 60.02 -9.42
N ARG A 187 2.61 59.93 -8.30
CA ARG A 187 2.23 61.10 -7.48
C ARG A 187 3.43 61.90 -7.01
N VAL A 188 4.43 61.21 -6.45
CA VAL A 188 5.65 61.87 -5.94
C VAL A 188 6.40 62.57 -7.08
N LYS A 189 6.45 61.98 -8.29
CA LYS A 189 7.01 62.66 -9.46
C LYS A 189 6.22 63.91 -9.85
N GLU A 190 4.90 63.83 -9.89
CA GLU A 190 4.05 65.00 -10.22
C GLU A 190 4.21 66.12 -9.19
N ASP A 191 4.29 65.80 -7.91
CA ASP A 191 4.50 66.79 -6.84
C ASP A 191 5.92 67.39 -6.88
N LEU A 192 6.93 66.59 -7.21
CA LEU A 192 8.30 67.06 -7.41
C LEU A 192 8.38 68.06 -8.58
N GLU A 193 7.74 67.73 -9.71
CA GLU A 193 7.73 68.59 -10.90
C GLU A 193 7.01 69.93 -10.62
N LYS A 194 5.90 69.90 -9.87
CA LYS A 194 5.23 71.11 -9.39
C LYS A 194 6.13 71.94 -8.49
N SER A 195 6.77 71.32 -7.51
CA SER A 195 7.66 72.01 -6.57
C SER A 195 8.88 72.62 -7.28
N GLU A 196 9.45 71.92 -8.27
CA GLU A 196 10.53 72.46 -9.10
C GLU A 196 10.06 73.68 -9.92
N SER A 197 8.86 73.62 -10.51
CA SER A 197 8.27 74.75 -11.23
C SER A 197 8.03 75.96 -10.32
N GLU A 198 7.48 75.76 -9.13
CA GLU A 198 7.26 76.81 -8.13
C GLU A 198 8.59 77.42 -7.66
N LEU A 199 9.60 76.59 -7.43
CA LEU A 199 10.94 77.05 -7.06
C LEU A 199 11.56 77.90 -8.18
N GLU A 200 11.45 77.47 -9.43
CA GLU A 200 11.94 78.22 -10.59
C GLU A 200 11.20 79.55 -10.76
N GLN A 201 9.88 79.57 -10.55
CA GLN A 201 9.10 80.81 -10.56
C GLN A 201 9.55 81.75 -9.43
N SER A 202 9.68 81.25 -8.21
CA SER A 202 10.19 82.02 -7.06
C SER A 202 11.60 82.57 -7.32
N LYS A 203 12.51 81.80 -7.93
CA LYS A 203 13.83 82.30 -8.34
C LYS A 203 13.72 83.45 -9.35
N ARG A 204 12.82 83.38 -10.33
CA ARG A 204 12.60 84.47 -11.30
C ARG A 204 12.03 85.71 -10.62
N ASP A 205 11.09 85.54 -9.70
CA ASP A 205 10.51 86.64 -8.93
C ASP A 205 11.57 87.29 -8.05
N LEU A 206 12.44 86.52 -7.40
CA LEU A 206 13.56 87.01 -6.60
C LEU A 206 14.57 87.78 -7.46
N GLN A 207 14.90 87.29 -8.66
CA GLN A 207 15.73 88.04 -9.60
C GLN A 207 15.07 89.35 -10.03
N THR A 208 13.76 89.34 -10.25
CA THR A 208 12.99 90.54 -10.64
C THR A 208 12.94 91.56 -9.51
N LEU A 209 12.66 91.11 -8.28
CA LEU A 209 12.72 91.93 -7.07
C LEU A 209 14.11 92.51 -6.85
N LYS A 210 15.17 91.72 -7.07
CA LYS A 210 16.56 92.21 -6.98
C LYS A 210 16.83 93.31 -8.00
N LYS A 211 16.36 93.17 -9.25
CA LYS A 211 16.46 94.21 -10.28
C LYS A 211 15.67 95.46 -9.90
N GLN A 212 14.43 95.30 -9.45
CA GLN A 212 13.59 96.41 -8.98
C GLN A 212 14.22 97.14 -7.80
N ALA A 213 14.69 96.42 -6.78
CA ALA A 213 15.38 97.00 -5.63
C ALA A 213 16.63 97.78 -6.06
N SER A 214 17.44 97.26 -6.99
CA SER A 214 18.60 97.98 -7.53
C SER A 214 18.21 99.24 -8.30
N ALA A 215 17.12 99.20 -9.08
CA ALA A 215 16.62 100.36 -9.81
C ALA A 215 16.08 101.43 -8.87
N THR A 216 15.29 101.04 -7.86
CA THR A 216 14.79 101.93 -6.82
C THR A 216 15.94 102.57 -6.04
N ASN A 217 16.96 101.80 -5.66
CA ASN A 217 18.13 102.34 -4.96
C ASN A 217 18.87 103.40 -5.81
N ASN A 218 19.01 103.17 -7.12
CA ASN A 218 19.60 104.14 -8.03
C ASN A 218 18.77 105.43 -8.14
N GLU A 219 17.44 105.34 -8.17
CA GLU A 219 16.56 106.51 -8.15
C GLU A 219 16.60 107.24 -6.81
N TYR A 220 16.69 106.53 -5.68
CA TYR A 220 16.94 107.15 -4.37
C TYR A 220 18.28 107.91 -4.35
N ASP A 221 19.36 107.31 -4.86
CA ASP A 221 20.68 107.97 -4.96
C ASP A 221 20.62 109.20 -5.86
N ARG A 222 19.85 109.15 -6.95
CA ARG A 222 19.63 110.29 -7.84
C ARG A 222 18.83 111.40 -7.14
N LEU A 223 17.75 111.06 -6.46
CA LEU A 223 16.92 112.01 -5.73
C LEU A 223 17.71 112.71 -4.61
N LEU A 224 18.55 111.96 -3.89
CA LEU A 224 19.45 112.51 -2.88
C LEU A 224 20.44 113.52 -3.48
N LYS A 225 20.98 113.25 -4.66
CA LYS A 225 21.83 114.21 -5.39
C LYS A 225 21.06 115.46 -5.79
N GLU A 226 19.86 115.32 -6.38
CA GLU A 226 19.01 116.45 -6.74
C GLU A 226 18.61 117.28 -5.51
N HIS A 227 18.29 116.63 -4.39
CA HIS A 227 18.01 117.31 -3.11
C HIS A 227 19.24 118.06 -2.58
N ALA A 228 20.43 117.45 -2.62
CA ALA A 228 21.67 118.10 -2.22
C ALA A 228 22.00 119.33 -3.10
N GLU A 229 21.78 119.22 -4.42
CA GLU A 229 21.95 120.34 -5.37
C GLU A 229 20.94 121.47 -5.13
N LEU A 230 19.68 121.14 -4.84
CA LEU A 230 18.64 122.12 -4.52
C LEU A 230 18.89 122.81 -3.18
N GLN A 231 19.37 122.07 -2.17
CA GLN A 231 19.71 122.63 -0.87
C GLN A 231 20.93 123.57 -0.95
N ALA A 232 21.95 123.22 -1.75
CA ALA A 232 23.06 124.13 -2.07
C ALA A 232 22.60 125.39 -2.81
N LYS A 233 21.61 125.28 -3.72
CA LYS A 233 21.00 126.46 -4.37
C LYS A 233 20.23 127.33 -3.39
N LEU A 234 19.51 126.73 -2.43
CA LEU A 234 18.74 127.46 -1.42
C LEU A 234 19.67 128.21 -0.43
N GLU A 235 20.80 127.61 -0.06
CA GLU A 235 21.83 128.27 0.75
C GLU A 235 22.57 129.39 -0.01
N SER A 236 22.59 129.35 -1.35
CA SER A 236 23.15 130.41 -2.20
C SER A 236 22.17 131.53 -2.59
N GLY A 237 20.88 131.42 -2.27
CA GLY A 237 19.81 132.34 -2.70
C GLY A 237 19.24 133.26 -1.62
N GLY A 238 19.89 133.34 -0.46
CA GLY A 238 19.41 134.06 0.73
C GLY A 238 20.06 135.41 1.02
N GLU A 239 20.60 136.12 0.02
CA GLU A 239 21.01 137.52 0.14
C GLU A 239 20.55 138.33 -1.09
N ASP A 240 20.10 139.57 -0.82
CA ASP A 240 19.67 140.65 -1.73
C ASP A 240 18.21 140.73 -2.22
N LYS A 241 17.38 141.47 -1.45
CA LYS A 241 17.07 142.89 -1.78
C LYS A 241 16.14 143.58 -0.77
N LYS A 242 16.64 144.69 -0.22
CA LYS A 242 15.88 145.90 0.14
C LYS A 242 15.53 146.66 -1.14
N ASP A 243 14.30 147.19 -1.24
CA ASP A 243 13.99 148.62 -1.44
C ASP A 243 12.52 148.83 -1.85
N LEU A 244 11.87 149.75 -1.11
CA LEU A 244 10.48 150.26 -1.12
C LEU A 244 9.51 149.68 -0.08
#